data_AF-A0A258HLD4-F1
#
_entry.id   AF-A0A258HLD4-F1
#
_cell.length_a   1.000
_cell.length_b   1.000
_cell.length_c   1.000
_cell.angle_alpha   90.00
_cell.angle_beta   90.00
_cell.angle_gamma   90.00
#
_symmetry.space_group_name_H-M   'P 1'
#
loop_
_entity.id
_entity.type
_entity.pdbx_description
1 polymer ?
#
loop_
_entity_poly.entity_id
_entity_poly.type
_entity_poly.pdbx_seq_one_letter_code
_entity_poly.pdbx_strand_id
1 'polypeptide(L)'
;MTPVTIFFDAAVPVQAIVVALIVAAIAAVVVTVKKVASGPHLSGGSTYLSALRLGAPLLGLLGAAFNGLMMFVALAKFGPQPINVLAPGLAEATFLVVMGLIVGVVAVICHWAVEARVDRAVLRA
;
A
#
# COMPACT_ATOMS: atom_id res chain seq x y z
N MET A 1 18.59 12.42 4.52
CA MET A 1 17.64 11.38 4.99
C MET A 1 17.41 10.42 3.83
N THR A 2 17.61 9.12 4.04
CA THR A 2 17.30 8.06 3.05
C THR A 2 15.91 7.47 3.34
N PRO A 3 15.26 6.79 2.38
CA PRO A 3 13.96 6.14 2.61
C PRO A 3 13.95 5.18 3.80
N VAL A 4 15.09 4.49 4.02
CA VAL A 4 15.26 3.57 5.15
C VAL A 4 15.25 4.34 6.48
N THR A 5 15.93 5.49 6.55
CA THR A 5 15.93 6.31 7.78
C THR A 5 14.57 6.93 8.07
N ILE A 6 13.78 7.25 7.05
CA ILE A 6 12.41 7.76 7.24
C ILE A 6 11.54 6.69 7.90
N PHE A 7 11.64 5.44 7.48
CA PHE A 7 10.85 4.36 8.07
C PHE A 7 11.19 4.11 9.54
N PHE A 8 12.48 4.06 9.89
CA PHE A 8 12.89 3.76 11.27
C PHE A 8 12.63 4.90 12.25
N ASP A 9 12.66 6.14 11.78
CA ASP A 9 12.42 7.33 12.60
C ASP A 9 10.93 7.74 12.63
N ALA A 10 10.10 7.08 11.83
CA ALA A 10 8.68 7.39 11.71
C ALA A 10 7.89 7.05 12.98
N ALA A 11 6.77 7.74 13.15
CA ALA A 11 5.83 7.44 14.22
C ALA A 11 5.30 5.99 14.12
N VAL A 12 5.04 5.36 15.28
CA VAL A 12 4.53 3.98 15.37
C VAL A 12 3.31 3.71 14.47
N PRO A 13 2.30 4.62 14.36
CA PRO A 13 1.18 4.41 13.44
C PRO A 13 1.59 4.36 11.97
N VAL A 14 2.58 5.17 11.57
CA VAL A 14 3.10 5.21 10.20
C VAL A 14 3.83 3.91 9.88
N GLN A 15 4.68 3.44 10.79
CA GLN A 15 5.36 2.15 10.65
C GLN A 15 4.38 1.00 10.51
N ALA A 16 3.33 0.96 11.33
CA ALA A 16 2.30 -0.08 11.28
C ALA A 16 1.59 -0.13 9.92
N ILE A 17 1.23 1.02 9.35
CA ILE A 17 0.62 1.12 8.02
C ILE A 17 1.57 0.58 6.94
N VAL A 18 2.83 0.98 6.97
CA VAL A 18 3.84 0.53 6.00
C VAL A 18 4.07 -0.97 6.09
N VAL A 19 4.18 -1.53 7.30
CA VAL A 19 4.32 -2.98 7.51
C VAL A 19 3.09 -3.72 6.97
N ALA A 20 1.88 -3.23 7.25
CA ALA A 20 0.65 -3.81 6.72
C ALA A 20 0.62 -3.78 5.18
N LEU A 21 1.06 -2.69 4.56
CA LEU A 21 1.19 -2.58 3.10
C LEU A 21 2.19 -3.58 2.52
N ILE A 22 3.36 -3.75 3.15
CA ILE A 22 4.37 -4.73 2.73
C ILE A 22 3.81 -6.15 2.83
N VAL A 23 3.18 -6.50 3.95
CA VAL A 23 2.55 -7.81 4.14
C VAL A 23 1.45 -8.05 3.11
N ALA A 24 0.63 -7.04 2.82
CA ALA A 24 -0.41 -7.12 1.79
C ALA A 24 0.17 -7.31 0.39
N ALA A 25 1.29 -6.66 0.06
CA ALA A 25 1.98 -6.85 -1.21
C ALA A 25 2.51 -8.29 -1.35
N ILE A 26 3.13 -8.83 -0.30
CA ILE A 26 3.59 -10.22 -0.28
C ILE A 26 2.41 -11.18 -0.45
N ALA A 27 1.31 -10.96 0.30
CA ALA A 27 0.10 -11.75 0.18
C ALA A 27 -0.50 -11.68 -1.23
N ALA A 28 -0.47 -10.54 -1.90
CA ALA A 28 -0.92 -10.40 -3.29
C ALA A 28 -0.13 -11.28 -4.26
N VAL A 29 1.21 -11.30 -4.12
CA VAL A 29 2.08 -12.17 -4.92
C VAL A 29 1.79 -13.63 -4.61
N VAL A 30 1.69 -14.01 -3.34
CA VAL A 30 1.38 -15.40 -2.93
C VAL A 30 0.04 -15.86 -3.48
N VAL A 31 -1.01 -15.05 -3.34
CA VAL A 31 -2.35 -15.36 -3.87
C VAL A 31 -2.32 -15.54 -5.38
N THR A 32 -1.58 -14.68 -6.09
CA THR A 32 -1.40 -14.77 -7.54
C THR A 32 -0.71 -16.08 -7.92
N VAL A 33 0.42 -16.40 -7.29
CA VAL A 33 1.19 -17.62 -7.58
C VAL A 33 0.34 -18.87 -7.30
N LYS A 34 -0.29 -18.95 -6.13
CA LYS A 34 -1.14 -20.10 -5.77
C LYS A 34 -2.27 -20.26 -6.78
N LYS A 35 -2.98 -19.17 -7.10
CA LYS A 35 -4.12 -19.21 -8.02
C LYS A 35 -3.71 -19.57 -9.43
N VAL A 36 -2.61 -19.03 -9.96
CA VAL A 36 -2.10 -19.38 -11.29
C VAL A 36 -1.62 -20.85 -11.35
N ALA A 37 -1.15 -21.41 -10.24
CA ALA A 37 -0.72 -22.81 -10.15
C ALA A 37 -1.89 -23.81 -10.00
N SER A 38 -3.11 -23.38 -9.62
CA SER A 38 -4.24 -24.24 -9.25
C SER A 38 -4.90 -25.06 -10.39
N GLY A 39 -4.28 -25.25 -11.55
CA GLY A 39 -4.77 -26.17 -12.59
C GLY A 39 -6.02 -25.68 -13.38
N PRO A 40 -6.70 -26.57 -14.13
CA PRO A 40 -7.69 -26.16 -15.15
C PRO A 40 -9.03 -25.63 -14.63
N HIS A 41 -9.31 -25.71 -13.33
CA HIS A 41 -10.59 -25.26 -12.73
C HIS A 41 -10.52 -23.84 -12.16
N LEU A 42 -9.78 -22.93 -12.81
CA LEU A 42 -9.74 -21.52 -12.40
C LEU A 42 -11.09 -20.87 -12.70
N SER A 43 -11.92 -20.70 -11.67
CA SER A 43 -13.15 -19.94 -11.72
C SER A 43 -12.99 -18.59 -11.00
N GLY A 44 -13.33 -17.52 -11.71
CA GLY A 44 -13.44 -16.15 -11.20
C GLY A 44 -12.12 -15.44 -10.88
N GLY A 45 -12.17 -14.10 -10.85
CA GLY A 45 -11.07 -13.23 -10.39
C GLY A 45 -10.73 -13.41 -8.91
N SER A 46 -9.76 -12.66 -8.39
CA SER A 46 -9.43 -12.67 -6.95
C SER A 46 -10.03 -11.44 -6.27
N THR A 47 -11.04 -11.63 -5.42
CA THR A 47 -11.68 -10.54 -4.67
C THR A 47 -10.68 -9.77 -3.80
N TYR A 48 -9.74 -10.49 -3.16
CA TYR A 48 -8.65 -9.88 -2.40
C TYR A 48 -7.83 -8.90 -3.25
N LEU A 49 -7.49 -9.32 -4.46
CA LEU A 49 -6.64 -8.57 -5.35
C LEU A 49 -7.34 -7.37 -5.97
N SER A 50 -8.63 -7.53 -6.28
CA SER A 50 -9.51 -6.45 -6.71
C SER A 50 -9.64 -5.39 -5.61
N ALA A 51 -9.85 -5.82 -4.35
CA ALA A 51 -9.91 -4.93 -3.20
C ALA A 51 -8.58 -4.21 -2.97
N LEU A 52 -7.45 -4.93 -3.00
CA LEU A 52 -6.14 -4.37 -2.73
C LEU A 52 -5.69 -3.34 -3.78
N ARG A 53 -6.13 -3.50 -5.04
CA ARG A 53 -5.83 -2.58 -6.15
C ARG A 53 -6.18 -1.13 -5.83
N LEU A 54 -7.31 -0.90 -5.17
CA LEU A 54 -7.75 0.44 -4.73
C LEU A 54 -7.52 0.66 -3.23
N GLY A 55 -7.62 -0.40 -2.43
CA GLY A 55 -7.46 -0.32 -0.98
C GLY A 55 -6.07 0.15 -0.54
N ALA A 56 -4.99 -0.33 -1.20
CA ALA A 56 -3.64 0.06 -0.81
C ALA A 56 -3.33 1.56 -1.08
N PRO A 57 -3.63 2.13 -2.27
CA PRO A 57 -3.51 3.57 -2.49
C PRO A 57 -4.34 4.42 -1.53
N LEU A 58 -5.58 4.01 -1.26
CA LEU A 58 -6.46 4.73 -0.34
C LEU A 58 -5.94 4.68 1.10
N LEU A 59 -5.37 3.56 1.53
CA LEU A 59 -4.73 3.43 2.84
C LEU A 59 -3.51 4.35 2.97
N GLY A 60 -2.69 4.47 1.92
CA GLY A 60 -1.55 5.38 1.88
C GLY A 60 -1.98 6.85 1.96
N LEU A 61 -3.01 7.24 1.20
CA LEU A 61 -3.59 8.59 1.25
C LEU A 61 -4.19 8.91 2.63
N LEU A 62 -4.95 7.96 3.20
CA LEU A 62 -5.54 8.10 4.53
C LEU A 62 -4.46 8.29 5.59
N GLY A 63 -3.42 7.46 5.57
CA GLY A 63 -2.30 7.57 6.50
C GLY A 63 -1.58 8.91 6.39
N ALA A 64 -1.33 9.38 5.17
CA ALA A 64 -0.70 10.67 4.94
C ALA A 64 -1.56 11.84 5.44
N ALA A 65 -2.87 11.79 5.20
CA ALA A 65 -3.82 12.80 5.69
C ALA A 65 -3.89 12.81 7.22
N PHE A 66 -3.90 11.65 7.85
CA PHE A 66 -3.88 11.52 9.31
C PHE A 66 -2.57 12.05 9.90
N ASN A 67 -1.43 11.77 9.27
CA ASN A 67 -0.14 12.29 9.70
C ASN A 67 -0.11 13.83 9.61
N GLY A 68 -0.59 14.39 8.49
CA GLY A 68 -0.73 15.83 8.32
C GLY A 68 -1.64 16.47 9.37
N LEU A 69 -2.77 15.84 9.70
CA LEU A 69 -3.63 16.28 10.80
C LEU A 69 -2.86 16.32 12.13
N MET A 70 -2.08 15.28 12.43
CA MET A 70 -1.29 15.20 13.66
C MET A 70 -0.24 16.33 13.74
N MET A 71 0.38 16.68 12.60
CA MET A 71 1.30 17.81 12.51
C MET A 71 0.58 19.14 12.78
N PHE A 72 -0.61 19.37 12.22
CA PHE A 72 -1.38 20.58 12.49
C PHE A 72 -1.83 20.68 13.95
N VAL A 73 -2.21 19.56 14.58
CA VAL A 73 -2.52 19.50 16.02
C VAL A 73 -1.29 19.87 16.86
N ALA A 74 -0.08 19.44 16.47
CA ALA A 74 1.15 19.83 17.14
C ALA A 74 1.43 21.33 16.99
N LEU A 75 1.28 21.90 15.78
CA LEU A 75 1.43 23.33 15.54
C LEU A 75 0.44 24.17 16.34
N ALA A 76 -0.80 23.70 16.51
CA ALA A 76 -1.80 24.37 17.33
C ALA A 76 -1.41 24.44 18.82
N LYS A 77 -0.67 23.43 19.33
CA LYS A 77 -0.23 23.36 20.73
C LYS A 77 1.05 24.15 20.99
N PHE A 78 2.01 24.10 20.07
CA PHE A 78 3.36 24.64 20.27
C PHE A 78 3.61 25.95 19.50
N GLY A 79 2.64 26.43 18.72
CA GLY A 79 2.79 27.60 17.86
C GLY A 79 3.65 27.33 16.62
N PRO A 80 3.99 28.37 15.83
CA PRO A 80 4.81 28.25 14.64
C PRO A 80 6.17 27.62 14.93
N GLN A 81 6.52 26.55 14.21
CA GLN A 81 7.79 25.85 14.35
C GLN A 81 8.63 26.00 13.08
N PRO A 82 9.98 26.00 13.19
CA PRO A 82 10.85 26.08 12.03
C PRO A 82 10.72 24.82 11.16
N ILE A 83 10.89 24.98 9.83
CA ILE A 83 10.62 23.92 8.84
C ILE A 83 11.45 22.65 9.05
N ASN A 84 12.64 22.77 9.65
CA ASN A 84 13.50 21.63 9.99
C ASN A 84 12.84 20.67 10.99
N VAL A 85 11.95 21.15 11.87
CA VAL A 85 11.20 20.32 12.82
C VAL A 85 10.01 19.64 12.14
N LEU A 86 9.44 20.27 11.11
CA LEU A 86 8.31 19.70 10.35
C LEU A 86 8.75 18.73 9.24
N ALA A 87 9.97 18.89 8.72
CA ALA A 87 10.46 18.14 7.57
C ALA A 87 10.35 16.61 7.72
N PRO A 88 10.63 16.00 8.88
CA PRO A 88 10.43 14.56 9.08
C PRO A 88 8.97 14.14 8.89
N GLY A 89 8.01 14.87 9.47
CA GLY A 89 6.58 14.55 9.35
C GLY A 89 6.05 14.66 7.90
N LEU A 90 6.57 15.64 7.14
CA LEU A 90 6.29 15.75 5.70
C LEU A 90 6.89 14.59 4.90
N ALA A 91 8.10 14.16 5.25
CA ALA A 91 8.75 13.00 4.64
C ALA A 91 7.96 11.71 4.91
N GLU A 92 7.47 11.52 6.13
CA GLU A 92 6.61 10.37 6.50
C GLU A 92 5.29 10.37 5.73
N ALA A 93 4.62 11.51 5.63
CA ALA A 93 3.35 11.62 4.91
C ALA A 93 3.52 11.29 3.42
N THR A 94 4.56 11.84 2.78
CA THR A 94 4.84 11.57 1.36
C THR A 94 5.27 10.11 1.14
N PHE A 95 6.04 9.54 2.07
CA PHE A 95 6.43 8.13 2.03
C PHE A 95 5.23 7.18 2.08
N LEU A 96 4.21 7.47 2.90
CA LEU A 96 2.98 6.68 2.97
C LEU A 96 2.22 6.65 1.63
N VAL A 97 2.14 7.79 0.94
CA VAL A 97 1.51 7.85 -0.38
C VAL A 97 2.27 6.99 -1.38
N VAL A 98 3.60 7.13 -1.42
CA VAL A 98 4.45 6.34 -2.32
C VAL A 98 4.30 4.84 -2.06
N MET A 99 4.35 4.41 -0.80
CA MET A 99 4.17 3.00 -0.44
C MET A 99 2.78 2.47 -0.81
N GLY A 100 1.72 3.24 -0.53
CA GLY A 100 0.35 2.85 -0.90
C GLY A 100 0.17 2.66 -2.41
N LEU A 101 0.76 3.57 -3.21
CA LEU A 101 0.74 3.48 -4.66
C LEU A 101 1.53 2.29 -5.19
N ILE A 102 2.73 2.04 -4.67
CA ILE A 102 3.56 0.88 -5.08
C ILE A 102 2.78 -0.42 -4.86
N VAL A 103 2.19 -0.60 -3.68
CA VAL A 103 1.42 -1.81 -3.38
C VAL A 103 0.16 -1.90 -4.23
N GLY A 104 -0.51 -0.77 -4.49
CA GLY A 104 -1.64 -0.71 -5.43
C GLY A 104 -1.25 -1.19 -6.84
N VAL A 105 -0.14 -0.69 -7.38
CA VAL A 105 0.37 -1.09 -8.70
C VAL A 105 0.67 -2.59 -8.76
N VAL A 106 1.33 -3.13 -7.74
CA VAL A 106 1.59 -4.58 -7.66
C VAL A 106 0.27 -5.37 -7.68
N ALA A 107 -0.74 -4.91 -6.95
CA ALA A 107 -2.06 -5.53 -6.94
C ALA A 107 -2.78 -5.44 -8.30
N VAL A 108 -2.67 -4.31 -9.04
CA VAL A 108 -3.17 -4.19 -10.42
C VAL A 108 -2.57 -5.27 -11.32
N ILE A 109 -1.24 -5.37 -11.34
CA ILE A 109 -0.50 -6.28 -12.23
C ILE A 109 -0.89 -7.73 -11.92
N CYS A 110 -0.91 -8.07 -10.64
CA CYS A 110 -1.32 -9.38 -10.17
C CYS A 110 -2.79 -9.68 -10.58
N HIS A 111 -3.71 -8.71 -10.47
CA HIS A 111 -5.11 -8.88 -10.85
C HIS A 111 -5.24 -9.29 -12.32
N TRP A 112 -4.60 -8.51 -13.20
CA TRP A 112 -4.62 -8.78 -14.63
C TRP A 112 -3.96 -10.11 -14.99
N ALA A 113 -2.89 -10.51 -14.27
CA ALA A 113 -2.26 -11.81 -14.48
C ALA A 113 -3.20 -12.99 -14.16
N VAL A 114 -3.97 -12.88 -13.07
CA VAL A 114 -4.99 -13.89 -12.70
C VAL A 114 -6.13 -13.91 -13.71
N GLU A 115 -6.66 -12.75 -14.07
CA GLU A 115 -7.78 -12.58 -15.00
C GLU A 115 -7.45 -13.17 -16.38
N ALA A 116 -6.27 -12.82 -16.95
CA ALA A 116 -5.81 -13.38 -18.21
C ALA A 116 -5.55 -14.90 -18.18
N ARG A 117 -5.32 -15.48 -17.00
CA ARG A 117 -5.20 -16.95 -16.84
C ARG A 117 -6.57 -17.62 -16.77
N VAL A 118 -7.54 -17.00 -16.09
CA VAL A 118 -8.94 -17.46 -16.05
C VAL A 118 -9.53 -17.45 -17.45
N ASP A 119 -9.40 -16.35 -18.20
CA ASP A 119 -9.96 -16.23 -19.56
C ASP A 119 -9.41 -17.31 -20.50
N ARG A 120 -8.11 -17.59 -20.43
CA ARG A 120 -7.49 -18.68 -21.21
C ARG A 120 -7.95 -20.07 -20.79
N ALA A 121 -8.33 -20.28 -19.53
CA ALA A 121 -8.86 -21.56 -19.07
C ALA A 121 -10.30 -21.75 -19.56
N VAL A 122 -11.12 -20.70 -19.50
CA VAL A 122 -12.51 -20.70 -20.00
C VAL A 122 -12.55 -20.94 -21.51
N LEU A 123 -11.69 -20.30 -22.30
CA LEU A 123 -11.63 -20.51 -23.75
C LEU A 123 -11.19 -21.92 -24.19
N ARG A 124 -10.63 -22.73 -23.28
CA ARG A 124 -10.15 -24.09 -23.55
C ARG A 124 -11.12 -25.18 -23.07
N ALA A 125 -12.16 -24.81 -22.33
CA ALA A 125 -13.20 -25.71 -21.83
C ALA A 125 -14.39 -25.73 -22.80
#